data_AF-A0A535YPT2-F1
#
_entry.id   AF-A0A535YPT2-F1
#
_cell.length_a   1.000
_cell.length_b   1.000
_cell.length_c   1.000
_cell.angle_alpha   90.00
_cell.angle_beta   90.00
_cell.angle_gamma   90.00
#
_symmetry.space_group_name_H-M   'P 1'
#
loop_
_entity.id
_entity.type
_entity.pdbx_description
1 polymer ?
#
loop_
_entity_poly.entity_id
_entity_poly.type
_entity_poly.pdbx_seq_one_letter_code
_entity_poly.pdbx_strand_id
1 'polypeptide(L)'
;MVLRRCIAGLAGGLALVGLVPPATPAAAATTPALDHVFVIVMENHGYSQLIGSSSAPYLNSLLPSGGLAANYFAVTHPSLPNYLAMVGGSTYGITSDCTTCWVNASNIADSVESAGKSWKTYQESMPSACFVGDSYPYAQKHNPFIYFNDVRNNAARCQSHVVPYTQLSTDLRSAASTPNYAFITPNMCNDTHDCTVATGDSWLKQQVPLILASPAFTSQRSILSIVWDEDDSSGTNQVPMVMLGSGVSAAYRSSVVYNHYSLLRTFE
;
A
#
# COMPACT_ATOMS: atom_id res chain seq x y z
N MET A 1 -76.51 38.13 14.07
CA MET A 1 -75.22 38.45 13.43
C MET A 1 -74.41 39.30 14.39
N VAL A 2 -73.66 38.67 15.29
CA VAL A 2 -72.75 39.36 16.24
C VAL A 2 -71.50 38.48 16.32
N LEU A 3 -70.40 38.93 15.71
CA LEU A 3 -69.11 38.26 15.77
C LEU A 3 -68.16 39.13 16.60
N ARG A 4 -67.90 38.73 17.85
CA ARG A 4 -66.85 39.30 18.70
C ARG A 4 -65.49 38.84 18.13
N ARG A 5 -64.62 39.79 17.77
CA ARG A 5 -63.21 39.53 17.46
C ARG A 5 -62.35 39.80 18.69
N CYS A 6 -61.67 38.76 19.18
CA CYS A 6 -60.61 38.85 20.17
C CYS A 6 -59.34 39.41 19.50
N ILE A 7 -58.71 40.40 20.15
CA ILE A 7 -57.37 40.89 19.80
C ILE A 7 -56.38 40.10 20.67
N ALA A 8 -55.52 39.29 20.04
CA ALA A 8 -54.37 38.67 20.69
C ALA A 8 -53.13 39.50 20.37
N GLY A 9 -52.46 40.03 21.39
CA GLY A 9 -51.19 40.75 21.28
C GLY A 9 -50.03 39.77 21.04
N LEU A 10 -49.25 39.99 19.99
CA LEU A 10 -47.95 39.35 19.83
C LEU A 10 -46.90 40.13 20.62
N ALA A 11 -46.34 39.49 21.65
CA ALA A 11 -45.10 39.92 22.28
C ALA A 11 -43.92 39.39 21.44
N GLY A 12 -43.14 40.28 20.85
CA GLY A 12 -41.90 39.93 20.13
C GLY A 12 -40.77 39.65 21.12
N GLY A 13 -40.36 38.38 21.22
CA GLY A 13 -39.13 37.99 21.93
C GLY A 13 -37.92 38.10 20.99
N LEU A 14 -36.94 38.93 21.35
CA LEU A 14 -35.61 38.93 20.72
C LEU A 14 -34.90 37.62 21.11
N ALA A 15 -34.70 36.72 20.14
CA ALA A 15 -33.78 35.61 20.29
C ALA A 15 -32.34 36.11 20.04
N LEU A 16 -31.52 36.13 21.08
CA LEU A 16 -30.07 36.30 20.95
C LEU A 16 -29.49 35.04 20.29
N VAL A 17 -29.16 35.13 19.02
CA VAL A 17 -28.38 34.12 18.30
C VAL A 17 -26.94 34.23 18.80
N GLY A 18 -26.53 33.30 19.67
CA GLY A 18 -25.13 33.16 20.07
C GLY A 18 -24.29 32.78 18.85
N LEU A 19 -23.35 33.66 18.48
CA LEU A 19 -22.32 33.37 17.48
C LEU A 19 -21.43 32.24 18.03
N VAL A 20 -21.61 31.03 17.51
CA VAL A 20 -20.66 29.93 17.71
C VAL A 20 -19.42 30.29 16.89
N PRO A 21 -18.23 30.45 17.50
CA PRO A 21 -17.02 30.70 16.73
C PRO A 21 -16.76 29.51 15.79
N PRO A 22 -16.30 29.76 14.55
CA PRO A 22 -15.98 28.69 13.62
C PRO A 22 -14.93 27.78 14.26
N ALA A 23 -15.19 26.48 14.26
CA ALA A 23 -14.23 25.49 14.72
C ALA A 23 -12.94 25.68 13.91
N THR A 24 -11.84 25.99 14.60
CA THR A 24 -10.50 25.92 14.02
C THR A 24 -10.31 24.53 13.42
N PRO A 25 -9.93 24.41 12.12
CA PRO A 25 -9.58 23.12 11.56
C PRO A 25 -8.54 22.48 12.48
N ALA A 26 -8.81 21.26 12.94
CA ALA A 26 -7.78 20.48 13.61
C ALA A 26 -6.58 20.44 12.66
N ALA A 27 -5.41 20.91 13.11
CA ALA A 27 -4.18 20.75 12.36
C ALA A 27 -4.08 19.27 12.00
N ALA A 28 -4.01 18.96 10.70
CA ALA A 28 -3.77 17.60 10.25
C ALA A 28 -2.52 17.12 11.00
N ALA A 29 -2.66 16.04 11.77
CA ALA A 29 -1.53 15.46 12.46
C ALA A 29 -0.45 15.20 11.40
N THR A 30 0.67 15.91 11.49
CA THR A 30 1.78 15.70 10.57
C THR A 30 2.35 14.32 10.90
N THR A 31 2.04 13.32 10.08
CA THR A 31 2.68 12.01 10.16
C THR A 31 4.19 12.24 10.20
N PRO A 32 4.91 11.81 11.25
CA PRO A 32 6.34 12.00 11.32
C PRO A 32 7.00 11.45 10.06
N ALA A 33 7.91 12.22 9.46
CA ALA A 33 8.58 11.79 8.23
C ALA A 33 9.20 10.40 8.43
N LEU A 34 8.91 9.45 7.53
CA LEU A 34 9.49 8.11 7.60
C LEU A 34 10.89 8.12 6.99
N ASP A 35 11.77 7.33 7.59
CA ASP A 35 13.12 7.09 7.10
C ASP A 35 13.11 5.95 6.07
N HIS A 36 12.35 4.87 6.34
CA HIS A 36 12.19 3.73 5.42
C HIS A 36 10.74 3.26 5.31
N VAL A 37 10.33 2.93 4.09
CA VAL A 37 9.02 2.36 3.76
C VAL A 37 9.24 1.02 3.08
N PHE A 38 8.56 -0.01 3.57
CA PHE A 38 8.50 -1.32 2.93
C PHE A 38 7.07 -1.62 2.51
N VAL A 39 6.88 -2.06 1.28
CA VAL A 39 5.59 -2.52 0.74
C VAL A 39 5.79 -3.93 0.22
N ILE A 40 5.11 -4.90 0.83
CA ILE A 40 4.98 -6.26 0.30
C ILE A 40 3.60 -6.35 -0.34
N VAL A 41 3.57 -6.72 -1.63
CA VAL A 41 2.32 -6.96 -2.35
C VAL A 41 2.12 -8.47 -2.53
N MET A 42 0.95 -8.94 -2.11
CA MET A 42 0.45 -10.30 -2.24
C MET A 42 -0.73 -10.30 -3.23
N GLU A 43 -1.23 -11.47 -3.63
CA GLU A 43 -2.10 -11.63 -4.79
C GLU A 43 -3.47 -12.25 -4.49
N ASN A 44 -4.49 -11.79 -5.22
CA ASN A 44 -5.75 -12.49 -5.54
C ASN A 44 -6.52 -13.12 -4.37
N HIS A 45 -6.61 -12.45 -3.23
CA HIS A 45 -7.38 -12.92 -2.08
C HIS A 45 -8.11 -11.79 -1.38
N GLY A 46 -9.42 -11.96 -1.24
CA GLY A 46 -10.28 -11.03 -0.53
C GLY A 46 -10.07 -11.06 0.98
N TYR A 47 -10.51 -9.98 1.64
CA TYR A 47 -10.35 -9.75 3.07
C TYR A 47 -10.77 -10.95 3.94
N SER A 48 -11.93 -11.57 3.66
CA SER A 48 -12.46 -12.68 4.46
C SER A 48 -11.71 -14.00 4.28
N GLN A 49 -10.93 -14.16 3.21
CA GLN A 49 -10.09 -15.35 3.00
C GLN A 49 -8.82 -15.31 3.86
N LEU A 50 -8.45 -14.12 4.34
CA LEU A 50 -7.18 -13.84 5.00
C LEU A 50 -7.36 -13.47 6.48
N ILE A 51 -8.19 -12.47 6.78
CA ILE A 51 -8.35 -11.97 8.16
C ILE A 51 -9.25 -12.91 8.96
N GLY A 52 -8.72 -13.43 10.06
CA GLY A 52 -9.35 -14.47 10.89
C GLY A 52 -9.18 -15.90 10.35
N SER A 53 -8.53 -16.08 9.20
CA SER A 53 -8.37 -17.36 8.54
C SER A 53 -7.29 -18.22 9.20
N SER A 54 -7.59 -19.51 9.42
CA SER A 54 -6.60 -20.49 9.89
C SER A 54 -5.53 -20.81 8.84
N SER A 55 -5.75 -20.41 7.59
CA SER A 55 -4.78 -20.55 6.49
C SER A 55 -3.75 -19.43 6.48
N ALA A 56 -3.97 -18.33 7.21
CA ALA A 56 -3.05 -17.20 7.32
C ALA A 56 -2.64 -16.90 8.79
N PRO A 57 -2.15 -17.91 9.56
CA PRO A 57 -1.89 -17.74 10.98
C PRO A 57 -0.81 -16.69 11.28
N TYR A 58 0.23 -16.58 10.45
CA TYR A 58 1.27 -15.58 10.66
C TYR A 58 0.75 -14.17 10.42
N LEU A 59 0.07 -13.90 9.30
CA LEU A 59 -0.55 -12.62 9.02
C LEU A 59 -1.45 -12.16 10.18
N ASN A 60 -2.30 -13.06 10.67
CA ASN A 60 -3.20 -12.76 11.78
C ASN A 60 -2.47 -12.53 13.11
N SER A 61 -1.31 -13.17 13.30
CA SER A 61 -0.47 -12.94 14.48
C SER A 61 0.15 -11.54 14.54
N LEU A 62 0.20 -10.81 13.42
CA LEU A 62 0.70 -9.43 13.35
C LEU A 62 -0.34 -8.40 13.82
N LEU A 63 -1.63 -8.75 13.81
CA LEU A 63 -2.70 -7.80 14.11
C LEU A 63 -2.64 -7.19 15.52
N PRO A 64 -2.26 -7.91 16.59
CA PRO A 64 -2.14 -7.32 17.92
C PRO A 64 -1.06 -6.23 18.03
N SER A 65 0.00 -6.28 17.22
CA SER A 65 1.09 -5.29 17.20
C SER A 65 0.98 -4.29 16.05
N GLY A 66 0.12 -4.55 15.07
CA GLY A 66 -0.06 -3.73 13.88
C GLY A 66 -1.38 -2.98 13.82
N GLY A 67 -1.54 -2.29 12.70
CA GLY A 67 -2.77 -1.65 12.27
C GLY A 67 -3.35 -2.38 11.07
N LEU A 68 -4.67 -2.47 11.00
CA LEU A 68 -5.40 -3.06 9.87
C LEU A 68 -6.33 -2.03 9.25
N ALA A 69 -6.16 -1.76 7.95
CA ALA A 69 -7.17 -1.09 7.16
C ALA A 69 -8.25 -2.11 6.81
N ALA A 70 -9.33 -2.15 7.61
CA ALA A 70 -10.36 -3.16 7.48
C ALA A 70 -11.34 -2.89 6.32
N ASN A 71 -11.31 -1.69 5.77
CA ASN A 71 -12.19 -1.23 4.68
C ASN A 71 -11.35 -0.73 3.50
N TYR A 72 -10.42 -1.58 3.05
CA TYR A 72 -9.51 -1.31 1.93
C TYR A 72 -9.97 -2.08 0.69
N PHE A 73 -9.95 -1.42 -0.47
CA PHE A 73 -10.37 -2.00 -1.75
C PHE A 73 -9.28 -1.87 -2.78
N ALA A 74 -9.06 -2.93 -3.54
CA ALA A 74 -8.29 -2.86 -4.75
C ALA A 74 -9.01 -2.00 -5.80
N VAL A 75 -8.25 -1.49 -6.77
CA VAL A 75 -8.76 -0.49 -7.72
C VAL A 75 -9.57 -1.15 -8.83
N THR A 76 -9.12 -2.29 -9.34
CA THR A 76 -9.73 -2.95 -10.49
C THR A 76 -9.31 -4.42 -10.60
N HIS A 77 -9.60 -5.04 -11.74
CA HIS A 77 -8.99 -6.28 -12.24
C HIS A 77 -8.53 -6.06 -13.68
N PRO A 78 -7.47 -6.73 -14.16
CA PRO A 78 -6.59 -7.68 -13.43
C PRO A 78 -5.46 -6.98 -12.65
N SER A 79 -4.49 -7.76 -12.16
CA SER A 79 -3.38 -7.34 -11.28
C SER A 79 -2.60 -6.12 -11.76
N LEU A 80 -2.07 -6.11 -12.99
CA LEU A 80 -1.13 -5.05 -13.44
C LEU A 80 -1.66 -3.62 -13.21
N PRO A 81 -2.90 -3.27 -13.62
CA PRO A 81 -3.51 -1.99 -13.27
C PRO A 81 -3.44 -1.59 -11.79
N ASN A 82 -3.60 -2.53 -10.86
CA ASN A 82 -3.49 -2.29 -9.42
C ASN A 82 -2.05 -1.95 -9.00
N TYR A 83 -1.06 -2.67 -9.53
CA TYR A 83 0.37 -2.36 -9.30
C TYR A 83 0.75 -0.98 -9.83
N LEU A 84 0.26 -0.60 -11.01
CA LEU A 84 0.45 0.74 -11.57
C LEU A 84 -0.22 1.81 -10.70
N ALA A 85 -1.42 1.54 -10.18
CA ALA A 85 -2.10 2.44 -9.25
C ALA A 85 -1.32 2.65 -7.94
N MET A 86 -0.69 1.59 -7.41
CA MET A 86 0.11 1.64 -6.17
C MET A 86 1.38 2.49 -6.29
N VAL A 87 2.00 2.58 -7.47
CA VAL A 87 3.29 3.29 -7.64
C VAL A 87 3.19 4.56 -8.48
N GLY A 88 2.17 4.70 -9.32
CA GLY A 88 2.00 5.81 -10.25
C GLY A 88 0.72 6.61 -10.05
N GLY A 89 -0.19 6.17 -9.17
CA GLY A 89 -1.43 6.89 -8.89
C GLY A 89 -2.46 6.83 -10.02
N SER A 90 -2.28 5.93 -10.99
CA SER A 90 -3.23 5.70 -12.09
C SER A 90 -3.08 4.28 -12.66
N THR A 91 -4.14 3.76 -13.26
CA THR A 91 -4.06 2.56 -14.13
C THR A 91 -3.55 2.91 -15.53
N TYR A 92 -3.48 4.21 -15.87
CA TYR A 92 -3.11 4.74 -17.19
C TYR A 92 -3.96 4.18 -18.35
N GLY A 93 -5.20 3.75 -18.04
CA GLY A 93 -6.10 3.14 -19.02
C GLY A 93 -5.69 1.72 -19.44
N ILE A 94 -4.68 1.12 -18.79
CA ILE A 94 -4.33 -0.28 -18.97
C ILE A 94 -5.40 -1.11 -18.24
N THR A 95 -5.90 -2.15 -18.92
CA THR A 95 -6.99 -3.02 -18.43
C THR A 95 -6.65 -4.51 -18.59
N SER A 96 -5.36 -4.84 -18.68
CA SER A 96 -4.87 -6.19 -18.93
C SER A 96 -3.49 -6.41 -18.33
N ASP A 97 -3.11 -7.66 -18.08
CA ASP A 97 -1.75 -8.08 -17.69
C ASP A 97 -0.79 -8.16 -18.89
N CYS A 98 -0.60 -7.03 -19.57
CA CYS A 98 0.30 -6.94 -20.71
C CYS A 98 1.77 -6.87 -20.28
N THR A 99 2.67 -7.57 -20.96
CA THR A 99 4.13 -7.36 -20.81
C THR A 99 4.67 -6.28 -21.76
N THR A 100 3.87 -5.90 -22.76
CA THR A 100 4.20 -4.95 -23.83
C THR A 100 3.73 -3.53 -23.57
N CYS A 101 3.07 -3.27 -22.44
CA CYS A 101 2.64 -1.95 -22.07
C CYS A 101 3.81 -1.05 -21.66
N TRP A 102 3.61 0.25 -21.83
CA TRP A 102 4.55 1.31 -21.50
C TRP A 102 3.80 2.48 -20.90
N VAL A 103 4.38 3.10 -19.88
CA VAL A 103 3.81 4.23 -19.16
C VAL A 103 4.79 5.40 -19.26
N ASN A 104 4.31 6.50 -19.84
CA ASN A 104 5.06 7.75 -19.94
C ASN A 104 4.55 8.77 -18.90
N ALA A 105 4.79 8.49 -17.63
CA ALA A 105 4.35 9.32 -16.51
C ALA A 105 5.35 9.23 -15.35
N SER A 106 5.26 10.17 -14.41
CA SER A 106 6.02 10.07 -13.16
C SER A 106 5.45 8.98 -12.25
N ASN A 107 6.31 8.45 -11.39
CA ASN A 107 5.98 7.45 -10.38
C ASN A 107 6.65 7.76 -9.04
N ILE A 108 6.34 6.99 -7.99
CA ILE A 108 6.84 7.21 -6.64
C ILE A 108 8.37 7.19 -6.55
N ALA A 109 9.06 6.47 -7.44
CA ALA A 109 10.52 6.49 -7.49
C ALA A 109 11.06 7.90 -7.81
N ASP A 110 10.40 8.63 -8.70
CA ASP A 110 10.78 10.01 -9.04
C ASP A 110 10.61 10.93 -7.83
N SER A 111 9.50 10.79 -7.10
CA SER A 111 9.26 11.54 -5.87
C SER A 111 10.33 11.25 -4.81
N VAL A 112 10.66 9.97 -4.60
CA VAL A 112 11.70 9.53 -3.66
C VAL A 112 13.07 10.11 -4.05
N GLU A 113 13.49 9.98 -5.30
CA GLU A 113 14.77 10.51 -5.77
C GLU A 113 14.83 12.04 -5.71
N SER A 114 13.72 12.74 -6.04
CA SER A 114 13.64 14.20 -5.95
C SER A 114 13.82 14.72 -4.52
N ALA A 115 13.47 13.90 -3.52
CA ALA A 115 13.70 14.16 -2.10
C ALA A 115 15.13 13.77 -1.63
N GLY A 116 16.01 13.36 -2.55
CA GLY A 116 17.37 12.91 -2.23
C GLY A 116 17.41 11.56 -1.52
N LYS A 117 16.35 10.75 -1.67
CA LYS A 117 16.20 9.43 -1.04
C LYS A 117 16.40 8.32 -2.08
N SER A 118 16.66 7.11 -1.61
CA SER A 118 16.86 5.91 -2.45
C SER A 118 15.62 5.02 -2.46
N TRP A 119 15.42 4.28 -3.55
CA TRP A 119 14.38 3.27 -3.68
C TRP A 119 14.95 1.99 -4.26
N LYS A 120 14.28 0.86 -4.09
CA LYS A 120 14.45 -0.35 -4.91
C LYS A 120 13.15 -1.14 -4.96
N THR A 121 12.97 -1.90 -6.03
CA THR A 121 11.99 -2.97 -6.10
C THR A 121 12.68 -4.33 -6.12
N TYR A 122 12.20 -5.25 -5.31
CA TYR A 122 12.75 -6.58 -5.05
C TYR A 122 11.77 -7.63 -5.52
N GLN A 123 12.15 -8.36 -6.56
CA GLN A 123 11.24 -9.25 -7.28
C GLN A 123 11.73 -10.69 -7.13
N GLU A 124 10.94 -11.54 -6.47
CA GLU A 124 11.34 -12.93 -6.24
C GLU A 124 11.34 -13.72 -7.55
N SER A 125 12.34 -14.58 -7.70
CA SER A 125 12.58 -15.37 -8.92
C SER A 125 12.87 -14.54 -10.18
N MET A 126 13.04 -13.21 -10.07
CA MET A 126 13.45 -12.39 -11.21
C MET A 126 14.87 -12.82 -11.67
N PRO A 127 15.08 -13.18 -12.94
CA PRO A 127 16.34 -13.80 -13.40
C PRO A 127 17.58 -12.92 -13.25
N SER A 128 17.43 -11.62 -13.47
CA SER A 128 18.51 -10.64 -13.41
C SER A 128 17.94 -9.24 -13.18
N ALA A 129 18.79 -8.30 -12.74
CA ALA A 129 18.36 -6.91 -12.58
C ALA A 129 17.89 -6.33 -13.93
N CYS A 130 16.86 -5.48 -13.88
CA CYS A 130 16.22 -4.91 -15.07
C CYS A 130 15.66 -5.96 -16.08
N PHE A 131 15.30 -7.15 -15.62
CA PHE A 131 14.70 -8.15 -16.51
C PHE A 131 13.33 -7.70 -17.03
N VAL A 132 13.13 -7.88 -18.34
CA VAL A 132 11.90 -7.55 -19.07
C VAL A 132 11.34 -8.83 -19.65
N GLY A 133 10.06 -9.09 -19.40
CA GLY A 133 9.32 -10.28 -19.77
C GLY A 133 8.98 -11.15 -18.56
N ASP A 134 8.35 -12.28 -18.82
CA ASP A 134 8.04 -13.27 -17.80
C ASP A 134 9.11 -14.35 -17.73
N SER A 135 9.32 -14.90 -16.54
CA SER A 135 10.20 -16.04 -16.32
C SER A 135 9.72 -16.79 -15.10
N TYR A 136 8.71 -17.65 -15.32
CA TYR A 136 8.03 -18.36 -14.24
C TYR A 136 9.02 -18.94 -13.20
N PRO A 137 8.79 -18.74 -11.89
CA PRO A 137 7.59 -18.14 -11.30
C PRO A 137 7.61 -16.61 -11.15
N TYR A 138 8.53 -15.89 -11.79
CA TYR A 138 8.47 -14.43 -11.89
C TYR A 138 7.52 -14.00 -13.03
N ALA A 139 6.65 -13.02 -12.75
CA ALA A 139 5.76 -12.40 -13.72
C ALA A 139 5.96 -10.88 -13.75
N GLN A 140 6.17 -10.31 -14.93
CA GLN A 140 6.44 -8.89 -15.10
C GLN A 140 5.29 -8.02 -14.60
N LYS A 141 4.05 -8.49 -14.73
CA LYS A 141 2.84 -7.79 -14.28
C LYS A 141 2.89 -7.34 -12.81
N HIS A 142 3.63 -8.05 -11.95
CA HIS A 142 3.76 -7.71 -10.53
C HIS A 142 4.97 -6.80 -10.22
N ASN A 143 5.68 -6.34 -11.26
CA ASN A 143 6.81 -5.40 -11.16
C ASN A 143 6.48 -4.09 -11.89
N PRO A 144 5.74 -3.15 -11.26
CA PRO A 144 5.20 -2.00 -11.97
C PRO A 144 6.28 -1.04 -12.51
N PHE A 145 7.43 -0.96 -11.84
CA PHE A 145 8.49 -0.01 -12.21
C PHE A 145 9.07 -0.26 -13.61
N ILE A 146 9.03 -1.51 -14.09
CA ILE A 146 9.53 -1.84 -15.44
C ILE A 146 8.60 -1.32 -16.56
N TYR A 147 7.38 -0.88 -16.25
CA TYR A 147 6.48 -0.28 -17.24
C TYR A 147 6.75 1.20 -17.49
N PHE A 148 7.43 1.87 -16.56
CA PHE A 148 7.68 3.30 -16.64
C PHE A 148 8.88 3.61 -17.54
N ASN A 149 8.69 4.51 -18.50
CA ASN A 149 9.66 4.83 -19.54
C ASN A 149 10.99 5.35 -18.97
N ASP A 150 10.94 6.20 -17.95
CA ASP A 150 12.07 6.81 -17.24
C ASP A 150 12.90 5.80 -16.44
N VAL A 151 12.30 4.67 -16.06
CA VAL A 151 13.00 3.54 -15.45
C VAL A 151 13.52 2.61 -16.56
N ARG A 152 12.64 2.03 -17.38
CA ARG A 152 13.00 0.99 -18.35
C ARG A 152 13.98 1.44 -19.42
N ASN A 153 13.90 2.69 -19.90
CA ASN A 153 14.83 3.21 -20.91
C ASN A 153 16.13 3.75 -20.30
N ASN A 154 16.24 3.85 -18.97
CA ASN A 154 17.46 4.23 -18.29
C ASN A 154 18.14 2.98 -17.72
N ALA A 155 19.03 2.38 -18.50
CA ALA A 155 19.70 1.12 -18.16
C ALA A 155 20.39 1.17 -16.78
N ALA A 156 21.05 2.27 -16.45
CA ALA A 156 21.73 2.41 -15.16
C ALA A 156 20.74 2.41 -13.99
N ARG A 157 19.68 3.24 -14.09
CA ARG A 157 18.62 3.33 -13.06
C ARG A 157 17.88 2.00 -12.91
N CYS A 158 17.50 1.39 -14.01
CA CYS A 158 16.81 0.11 -13.99
C CYS A 158 17.67 -1.00 -13.36
N GLN A 159 18.95 -1.11 -13.73
CA GLN A 159 19.85 -2.13 -13.17
C GLN A 159 20.13 -1.93 -11.68
N SER A 160 20.18 -0.69 -11.19
CA SER A 160 20.45 -0.42 -9.77
C SER A 160 19.22 -0.52 -8.87
N HIS A 161 18.01 -0.33 -9.42
CA HIS A 161 16.78 -0.22 -8.64
C HIS A 161 15.78 -1.36 -8.85
N VAL A 162 15.74 -2.00 -10.02
CA VAL A 162 14.85 -3.14 -10.31
C VAL A 162 15.65 -4.43 -10.20
N VAL A 163 15.58 -5.08 -9.03
CA VAL A 163 16.55 -6.12 -8.65
C VAL A 163 15.91 -7.42 -8.18
N PRO A 164 16.60 -8.58 -8.35
CA PRO A 164 16.12 -9.84 -7.79
C PRO A 164 16.00 -9.75 -6.27
N TYR A 165 14.98 -10.43 -5.72
CA TYR A 165 14.68 -10.41 -4.29
C TYR A 165 15.88 -10.77 -3.39
N THR A 166 16.78 -11.63 -3.88
CA THR A 166 18.00 -12.03 -3.16
C THR A 166 18.88 -10.86 -2.71
N GLN A 167 18.82 -9.72 -3.40
CA GLN A 167 19.54 -8.50 -3.01
C GLN A 167 19.04 -7.89 -1.68
N LEU A 168 17.78 -8.10 -1.30
CA LEU A 168 17.18 -7.50 -0.10
C LEU A 168 17.99 -7.84 1.15
N SER A 169 18.42 -9.09 1.30
CA SER A 169 19.23 -9.53 2.45
C SER A 169 20.57 -8.79 2.60
N THR A 170 21.13 -8.30 1.49
CA THR A 170 22.36 -7.51 1.50
C THR A 170 22.07 -6.07 1.89
N ASP A 171 21.02 -5.49 1.33
CA ASP A 171 20.61 -4.12 1.61
C ASP A 171 20.14 -3.94 3.06
N LEU A 172 19.46 -4.94 3.65
CA LEU A 172 19.02 -4.93 5.04
C LEU A 172 20.15 -4.98 6.09
N ARG A 173 21.42 -5.13 5.71
CA ARG A 173 22.54 -5.26 6.67
C ARG A 173 22.81 -3.99 7.46
N SER A 174 22.40 -2.83 6.98
CA SER A 174 22.57 -1.55 7.67
C SER A 174 21.48 -0.57 7.30
N ALA A 175 21.20 0.39 8.18
CA ALA A 175 20.31 1.52 7.90
C ALA A 175 20.69 2.26 6.60
N ALA A 176 21.98 2.46 6.37
CA ALA A 176 22.48 3.21 5.21
C ALA A 176 22.37 2.45 3.88
N SER A 177 22.37 1.11 3.91
CA SER A 177 22.23 0.26 2.71
C SER A 177 20.78 -0.08 2.39
N THR A 178 19.88 0.00 3.38
CA THR A 178 18.44 -0.19 3.18
C THR A 178 17.89 1.01 2.38
N PRO A 179 17.13 0.79 1.29
CA PRO A 179 16.53 1.89 0.57
C PRO A 179 15.47 2.60 1.41
N ASN A 180 15.24 3.89 1.15
CA ASN A 180 14.16 4.62 1.82
C ASN A 180 12.77 4.13 1.36
N TYR A 181 12.66 3.58 0.15
CA TYR A 181 11.45 2.93 -0.34
C TYR A 181 11.78 1.55 -0.94
N ALA A 182 11.26 0.50 -0.32
CA ALA A 182 11.40 -0.89 -0.75
C ALA A 182 10.04 -1.44 -1.20
N PHE A 183 9.89 -1.71 -2.49
CA PHE A 183 8.75 -2.45 -3.01
C PHE A 183 9.14 -3.91 -3.17
N ILE A 184 8.34 -4.85 -2.67
CA ILE A 184 8.69 -6.26 -2.59
C ILE A 184 7.53 -7.06 -3.15
N THR A 185 7.84 -7.90 -4.13
CA THR A 185 6.87 -8.83 -4.72
C THR A 185 7.42 -10.26 -4.62
N PRO A 186 6.74 -11.17 -3.90
CA PRO A 186 7.03 -12.60 -3.98
C PRO A 186 6.73 -13.12 -5.40
N ASN A 187 7.13 -14.36 -5.68
CA ASN A 187 6.83 -14.99 -6.98
C ASN A 187 5.39 -15.52 -7.00
N MET A 188 4.90 -15.92 -8.17
CA MET A 188 3.51 -16.36 -8.43
C MET A 188 2.98 -17.46 -7.47
N CYS A 189 3.85 -18.19 -6.77
CA CYS A 189 3.40 -19.13 -5.73
C CYS A 189 3.39 -18.47 -4.35
N ASN A 190 4.47 -17.79 -3.99
CA ASN A 190 4.63 -17.20 -2.67
C ASN A 190 3.77 -15.95 -2.45
N ASP A 191 3.32 -15.27 -3.51
CA ASP A 191 2.38 -14.16 -3.46
C ASP A 191 0.93 -14.64 -3.30
N THR A 192 0.68 -15.96 -3.39
CA THR A 192 -0.62 -16.64 -3.35
C THR A 192 -1.44 -16.60 -4.64
N HIS A 193 -0.87 -16.17 -5.77
CA HIS A 193 -1.58 -16.21 -7.06
C HIS A 193 -1.88 -17.65 -7.51
N ASP A 194 -0.87 -18.52 -7.54
CA ASP A 194 -0.97 -19.91 -8.04
C ASP A 194 -0.95 -20.96 -6.92
N CYS A 195 -0.65 -20.54 -5.69
CA CYS A 195 -0.53 -21.41 -4.53
C CYS A 195 -1.43 -20.97 -3.38
N THR A 196 -1.57 -21.82 -2.37
CA THR A 196 -2.50 -21.60 -1.26
C THR A 196 -2.09 -20.41 -0.39
N VAL A 197 -3.06 -19.79 0.29
CA VAL A 197 -2.83 -18.79 1.36
C VAL A 197 -1.77 -19.26 2.36
N ALA A 198 -1.76 -20.53 2.75
CA ALA A 198 -0.79 -21.07 3.70
C ALA A 198 0.66 -21.05 3.18
N THR A 199 0.84 -21.14 1.85
CA THR A 199 2.15 -21.03 1.21
C THR A 199 2.69 -19.62 1.32
N GLY A 200 1.88 -18.62 0.95
CA GLY A 200 2.27 -17.21 1.11
C GLY A 200 2.40 -16.77 2.56
N ASP A 201 1.55 -17.26 3.46
CA ASP A 201 1.69 -17.00 4.91
C ASP A 201 3.01 -17.58 5.47
N SER A 202 3.42 -18.75 4.98
CA SER A 202 4.73 -19.34 5.32
C SER A 202 5.90 -18.52 4.77
N TRP A 203 5.75 -17.93 3.58
CA TRP A 203 6.72 -17.00 3.02
C TRP A 203 6.81 -15.72 3.87
N LEU A 204 5.67 -15.10 4.18
CA LEU A 204 5.60 -13.93 5.06
C LEU A 204 6.25 -14.21 6.42
N LYS A 205 5.98 -15.38 7.01
CA LYS A 205 6.57 -15.81 8.29
C LYS A 205 8.09 -15.89 8.25
N GLN A 206 8.68 -16.18 7.10
CA GLN A 206 10.13 -16.25 6.94
C GLN A 206 10.73 -14.88 6.63
N GLN A 207 10.08 -14.09 5.78
CA GLN A 207 10.66 -12.87 5.22
C GLN A 207 10.39 -11.63 6.07
N VAL A 208 9.17 -11.47 6.60
CA VAL A 208 8.80 -10.28 7.39
C VAL A 208 9.70 -10.10 8.62
N PRO A 209 10.06 -11.15 9.40
CA PRO A 209 10.96 -10.98 10.53
C PRO A 209 12.34 -10.44 10.14
N LEU A 210 12.84 -10.73 8.93
CA LEU A 210 14.13 -10.19 8.46
C LEU A 210 14.07 -8.68 8.29
N ILE A 211 12.95 -8.15 7.78
CA ILE A 211 12.71 -6.71 7.66
C ILE A 211 12.59 -6.09 9.05
N LEU A 212 11.73 -6.65 9.90
CA LEU A 212 11.46 -6.12 11.24
C LEU A 212 12.70 -6.15 12.17
N ALA A 213 13.62 -7.08 11.95
CA ALA A 213 14.88 -7.19 12.68
C ALA A 213 16.03 -6.36 12.07
N SER A 214 15.83 -5.73 10.91
CA SER A 214 16.89 -4.96 10.25
C SER A 214 17.28 -3.72 11.06
N PRO A 215 18.53 -3.21 10.91
CA PRO A 215 18.94 -1.97 11.57
C PRO A 215 18.06 -0.77 11.19
N ALA A 216 17.60 -0.68 9.94
CA ALA A 216 16.66 0.36 9.52
C ALA A 216 15.35 0.32 10.34
N PHE A 217 14.79 -0.87 10.55
CA PHE A 217 13.52 -1.01 11.27
C PHE A 217 13.65 -0.83 12.79
N THR A 218 14.78 -1.27 13.35
CA THR A 218 15.02 -1.26 14.80
C THR A 218 15.62 0.03 15.33
N SER A 219 16.24 0.85 14.48
CA SER A 219 16.93 2.10 14.89
C SER A 219 16.42 3.38 14.24
N GLN A 220 15.53 3.29 13.24
CA GLN A 220 14.98 4.45 12.53
C GLN A 220 13.45 4.33 12.37
N ARG A 221 12.82 5.41 11.90
CA ARG A 221 11.37 5.43 11.71
C ARG A 221 11.00 4.69 10.43
N SER A 222 10.75 3.41 10.57
CA SER A 222 10.38 2.52 9.47
C SER A 222 8.94 2.05 9.57
N ILE A 223 8.31 1.83 8.42
CA ILE A 223 6.99 1.21 8.32
C ILE A 223 7.02 0.06 7.31
N LEU A 224 6.25 -0.99 7.58
CA LEU A 224 6.00 -2.09 6.65
C LEU A 224 4.49 -2.18 6.41
N SER A 225 4.10 -2.16 5.13
CA SER A 225 2.75 -2.49 4.66
C SER A 225 2.77 -3.85 3.96
N ILE A 226 1.84 -4.73 4.32
CA ILE A 226 1.52 -5.96 3.60
C ILE A 226 0.12 -5.77 3.03
N VAL A 227 -0.02 -5.79 1.71
CA VAL A 227 -1.25 -5.48 0.99
C VAL A 227 -1.50 -6.52 -0.09
N TRP A 228 -2.75 -6.76 -0.44
CA TRP A 228 -3.13 -7.59 -1.58
C TRP A 228 -3.53 -6.71 -2.76
N ASP A 229 -3.20 -7.12 -3.98
CA ASP A 229 -3.43 -6.35 -5.21
C ASP A 229 -4.89 -6.35 -5.65
N GLU A 230 -5.60 -7.47 -5.48
CA GLU A 230 -7.02 -7.68 -5.77
C GLU A 230 -7.58 -8.93 -5.07
N ASP A 231 -8.90 -9.08 -5.06
CA ASP A 231 -9.54 -10.34 -4.69
C ASP A 231 -9.54 -11.34 -5.85
N ASP A 232 -10.03 -12.55 -5.61
CA ASP A 232 -10.13 -13.62 -6.62
C ASP A 232 -11.33 -13.43 -7.58
N SER A 233 -11.81 -12.20 -7.77
CA SER A 233 -13.05 -11.83 -8.47
C SER A 233 -14.33 -12.44 -7.86
N SER A 234 -14.26 -12.98 -6.63
CA SER A 234 -15.43 -13.58 -5.96
C SER A 234 -16.28 -12.57 -5.19
N GLY A 235 -15.77 -11.35 -4.97
CA GLY A 235 -16.34 -10.39 -4.04
C GLY A 235 -16.51 -8.99 -4.61
N THR A 236 -16.24 -8.02 -3.74
CA THR A 236 -16.33 -6.57 -4.04
C THR A 236 -14.95 -5.95 -4.26
N ASN A 237 -13.93 -6.78 -4.45
CA ASN A 237 -12.53 -6.39 -4.49
C ASN A 237 -12.02 -5.77 -3.18
N GLN A 238 -12.61 -6.18 -2.05
CA GLN A 238 -12.16 -5.80 -0.71
C GLN A 238 -10.99 -6.68 -0.31
N VAL A 239 -9.84 -6.07 -0.05
CA VAL A 239 -8.58 -6.75 0.28
C VAL A 239 -8.01 -6.20 1.59
N PRO A 240 -7.21 -6.96 2.36
CA PRO A 240 -6.62 -6.44 3.58
C PRO A 240 -5.34 -5.64 3.30
N MET A 241 -5.09 -4.65 4.15
CA MET A 241 -3.77 -4.05 4.31
C MET A 241 -3.39 -4.03 5.80
N VAL A 242 -2.31 -4.73 6.14
CA VAL A 242 -1.73 -4.77 7.48
C VAL A 242 -0.49 -3.88 7.50
N MET A 243 -0.40 -3.01 8.49
CA MET A 243 0.75 -2.11 8.69
C MET A 243 1.44 -2.41 10.02
N LEU A 244 2.75 -2.26 10.04
CA LEU A 244 3.61 -2.45 11.21
C LEU A 244 4.67 -1.34 11.28
N GLY A 245 5.10 -0.99 12.48
CA GLY A 245 6.24 -0.09 12.70
C GLY A 245 5.87 1.30 13.21
N SER A 246 6.68 2.28 12.86
CA SER A 246 6.62 3.63 13.43
C SER A 246 5.32 4.35 13.08
N GLY A 247 4.67 4.91 14.09
CA GLY A 247 3.40 5.63 13.92
C GLY A 247 2.16 4.74 13.76
N VAL A 248 2.33 3.41 13.75
CA VAL A 248 1.21 2.47 13.68
C VAL A 248 0.68 2.19 15.09
N SER A 249 -0.62 2.43 15.29
CA SER A 249 -1.31 2.09 16.54
C SER A 249 -1.52 0.58 16.64
N ALA A 250 -1.05 -0.03 17.73
CA ALA A 250 -1.21 -1.46 17.98
C ALA A 250 -2.69 -1.86 18.12
N ALA A 251 -3.05 -3.02 17.58
CA ALA A 251 -4.41 -3.57 17.56
C ALA A 251 -5.46 -2.62 16.93
N TYR A 252 -5.03 -1.63 16.16
CA TYR A 252 -5.92 -0.66 15.56
C TYR A 252 -6.59 -1.23 14.30
N ARG A 253 -7.90 -1.00 14.18
CA ARG A 253 -8.67 -1.35 12.99
C ARG A 253 -9.34 -0.09 12.46
N SER A 254 -8.92 0.35 11.28
CA SER A 254 -9.52 1.51 10.62
C SER A 254 -10.76 1.09 9.83
N SER A 255 -11.85 1.82 9.98
CA SER A 255 -13.10 1.66 9.21
C SER A 255 -13.21 2.64 8.03
N VAL A 256 -12.26 3.58 7.91
CA VAL A 256 -12.18 4.51 6.78
C VAL A 256 -11.96 3.74 5.49
N VAL A 257 -12.57 4.20 4.40
CA VAL A 257 -12.42 3.59 3.07
C VAL A 257 -11.06 3.98 2.50
N TYR A 258 -10.28 2.99 2.08
CA TYR A 258 -8.99 3.16 1.43
C TYR A 258 -8.90 2.33 0.15
N ASN A 259 -7.89 2.62 -0.66
CA ASN A 259 -7.51 1.84 -1.84
C ASN A 259 -6.01 2.02 -2.16
N HIS A 260 -5.54 1.48 -3.29
CA HIS A 260 -4.14 1.62 -3.72
C HIS A 260 -3.66 3.06 -3.85
N TYR A 261 -4.53 4.00 -4.25
CA TYR A 261 -4.20 5.42 -4.27
C TYR A 261 -3.99 5.97 -2.86
N SER A 262 -4.76 5.48 -1.88
CA SER A 262 -4.59 5.86 -0.47
C SER A 262 -3.28 5.32 0.12
N LEU A 263 -2.86 4.11 -0.28
CA LEU A 263 -1.55 3.56 0.06
C LEU A 263 -0.43 4.44 -0.50
N LEU A 264 -0.47 4.76 -1.79
CA LEU A 264 0.52 5.64 -2.42
C LEU A 264 0.60 6.98 -1.68
N ARG A 265 -0.55 7.60 -1.42
CA ARG A 265 -0.64 8.89 -0.70
C ARG A 265 -0.07 8.85 0.71
N THR A 266 0.09 7.68 1.32
CA THR A 266 0.69 7.55 2.65
C THR A 266 2.21 7.79 2.61
N PHE A 267 2.86 7.61 1.45
CA PHE A 267 4.32 7.63 1.30
C PHE A 267 4.87 8.78 0.45
N GLU A 268 3.99 9.55 -0.20
CA GLU A 268 4.30 10.83 -0.87
C GLU A 268 4.48 11.98 0.12
#